data_AF-A0A2E6YFA5-F1
#
_entry.id   AF-A0A2E6YFA5-F1
#
_cell.length_a   1.000
_cell.length_b   1.000
_cell.length_c   1.000
_cell.angle_alpha   90.00
_cell.angle_beta   90.00
_cell.angle_gamma   90.00
#
_symmetry.space_group_name_H-M   'P 1'
#
loop_
_entity.id
_entity.type
_entity.pdbx_description
1 polymer ?
#
loop_
_entity_poly.entity_id
_entity_poly.type
_entity_poly.pdbx_seq_one_letter_code
_entity_poly.pdbx_strand_id
1 'polypeptide(L)'
;MEGRKHFPDHANVSFKVAQSFLNDEICSLIKNDMVAHLIKPSQFEDFMNIENYKILLITALCEIHSNAVMFGGIESTSFKIKYKKLNRLGKNIVKKIEE
;
A
#
# COMPACT_ATOMS: atom_id res chain seq x y z
N MET A 1 8.36 24.27 8.77
CA MET A 1 8.30 22.90 8.23
C MET A 1 7.54 22.02 9.23
N GLU A 2 6.21 22.20 9.31
CA GLU A 2 5.34 21.34 10.12
C GLU A 2 4.62 20.41 9.15
N GLY A 3 4.91 19.11 9.14
CA GLY A 3 4.29 18.25 8.13
C GLY A 3 4.64 16.76 8.09
N ARG A 4 5.57 16.28 8.92
CA ARG A 4 5.76 14.82 9.09
C ARG A 4 5.27 14.39 10.45
N LYS A 5 3.95 14.28 10.62
CA LYS A 5 3.39 13.45 11.67
C LYS A 5 3.63 11.99 11.24
N HIS A 6 4.68 11.39 11.77
CA HIS A 6 4.85 9.95 11.66
C HIS A 6 3.96 9.32 12.72
N PHE A 7 3.03 8.46 12.31
CA PHE A 7 2.22 7.67 13.22
C PHE A 7 2.87 6.27 13.30
N PRO A 8 3.82 6.07 14.22
CA PRO A 8 4.39 4.74 14.40
C PRO A 8 3.25 3.77 14.74
N ASP A 9 3.30 2.58 14.16
CA ASP A 9 2.37 1.48 14.46
C ASP A 9 0.88 1.69 14.08
N HIS A 10 0.56 2.70 13.25
CA HIS A 10 -0.83 3.00 12.87
C HIS A 10 -1.57 1.82 12.22
N ALA A 11 -0.88 0.98 11.45
CA ALA A 11 -1.48 -0.22 10.84
C ALA A 11 -1.95 -1.21 11.93
N ASN A 12 -1.13 -1.47 12.96
CA ASN A 12 -1.53 -2.36 14.05
C ASN A 12 -2.59 -1.75 14.96
N VAL A 13 -2.56 -0.43 15.19
CA VAL A 13 -3.63 0.27 15.92
C VAL A 13 -4.95 0.15 15.16
N SER A 14 -4.94 0.41 13.85
CA SER A 14 -6.14 0.30 13.00
C SER A 14 -6.66 -1.13 12.95
N PHE A 15 -5.76 -2.12 12.86
CA PHE A 15 -6.10 -3.54 12.95
C PHE A 15 -6.80 -3.89 14.27
N LYS A 16 -6.26 -3.46 15.42
CA LYS A 16 -6.88 -3.74 16.73
C LYS A 16 -8.27 -3.14 16.87
N VAL A 17 -8.49 -1.93 16.34
CA VAL A 17 -9.81 -1.31 16.30
C VAL A 17 -10.75 -2.09 15.37
N ALA A 18 -10.27 -2.46 14.18
CA ALA A 18 -11.04 -3.20 13.19
C ALA A 18 -11.54 -4.56 13.70
N GLN A 19 -10.73 -5.27 14.49
CA GLN A 19 -11.10 -6.57 15.08
C GLN A 19 -12.36 -6.52 15.95
N SER A 20 -12.77 -5.33 16.41
CA SER A 20 -13.98 -5.16 17.21
C SER A 20 -15.26 -5.08 16.36
N PHE A 21 -15.15 -4.89 15.04
CA PHE A 21 -16.29 -4.56 14.17
C PHE A 21 -16.30 -5.30 12.82
N LEU A 22 -15.16 -5.84 12.38
CA LEU A 22 -14.96 -6.40 11.03
C LEU A 22 -14.49 -7.85 11.09
N ASN A 23 -14.61 -8.56 9.96
CA ASN A 23 -14.13 -9.94 9.85
C ASN A 23 -12.59 -10.01 9.71
N ASP A 24 -12.04 -11.21 9.90
CA ASP A 24 -10.60 -11.45 9.88
C ASP A 24 -9.95 -11.08 8.54
N GLU A 25 -10.64 -11.31 7.43
CA GLU A 25 -10.16 -10.98 6.08
C GLU A 25 -9.92 -9.47 5.93
N ILE A 26 -10.91 -8.64 6.29
CA ILE A 26 -10.79 -7.17 6.22
C ILE A 26 -9.76 -6.69 7.24
N CYS A 27 -9.71 -7.27 8.43
CA CYS A 27 -8.68 -6.94 9.40
C CYS A 27 -7.27 -7.22 8.85
N SER A 28 -7.07 -8.36 8.17
CA SER A 28 -5.81 -8.70 7.51
C SER A 28 -5.44 -7.67 6.43
N LEU A 29 -6.41 -7.21 5.63
CA LEU A 29 -6.19 -6.14 4.65
C LEU A 29 -5.75 -4.83 5.31
N ILE A 30 -6.42 -4.41 6.40
CA ILE A 30 -6.07 -3.20 7.16
C ILE A 30 -4.67 -3.30 7.75
N LYS A 31 -4.29 -4.47 8.28
CA LYS A 31 -2.96 -4.70 8.86
C LYS A 31 -1.84 -4.60 7.81
N ASN A 32 -2.13 -4.99 6.57
CA ASN A 32 -1.16 -5.08 5.48
C ASN A 32 -1.23 -3.91 4.48
N ASP A 33 -2.06 -2.89 4.74
CA ASP A 33 -2.32 -1.75 3.85
C ASP A 33 -1.04 -1.04 3.38
N MET A 34 -0.08 -0.87 4.29
CA MET A 34 1.17 -0.18 4.03
C MET A 34 2.24 -1.03 3.35
N VAL A 35 2.07 -2.35 3.25
CA VAL A 35 3.15 -3.23 2.79
C VAL A 35 3.55 -2.91 1.34
N ALA A 36 2.58 -2.69 0.46
CA ALA A 36 2.83 -2.31 -0.94
C ALA A 36 3.65 -1.01 -1.05
N HIS A 37 3.45 -0.07 -0.12
CA HIS A 37 4.17 1.21 -0.09
C HIS A 37 5.57 1.11 0.48
N LEU A 38 5.87 0.09 1.30
CA LEU A 38 7.13 -0.07 2.02
C LEU A 38 8.06 -1.06 1.35
N ILE A 39 7.54 -2.11 0.73
CA ILE A 39 8.33 -3.21 0.18
C ILE A 39 9.37 -2.74 -0.84
N LYS A 40 10.54 -3.40 -0.84
CA LYS A 40 11.56 -3.16 -1.87
C LYS A 40 11.17 -3.93 -3.13
N PRO A 41 11.51 -3.43 -4.34
CA PRO A 41 11.20 -4.14 -5.59
C PRO A 41 11.78 -5.55 -5.67
N SER A 42 12.93 -5.79 -5.03
CA SER A 42 13.58 -7.11 -4.96
C SER A 42 12.85 -8.12 -4.07
N GLN A 43 11.87 -7.67 -3.28
CA GLN A 43 11.10 -8.47 -2.33
C GLN A 43 9.66 -8.66 -2.81
N PHE A 44 9.38 -8.49 -4.10
CA PHE A 44 8.00 -8.53 -4.60
C PHE A 44 7.34 -9.91 -4.41
N GLU A 45 8.12 -11.00 -4.39
CA GLU A 45 7.58 -12.34 -4.12
C GLU A 45 7.07 -12.47 -2.68
N ASP A 46 7.74 -11.83 -1.71
CA ASP A 46 7.25 -11.77 -0.32
C ASP A 46 5.88 -11.07 -0.24
N PHE A 47 5.65 -10.05 -1.08
CA PHE A 47 4.34 -9.41 -1.18
C PHE A 47 3.26 -10.37 -1.69
N MET A 48 3.60 -11.21 -2.67
CA MET A 48 2.66 -12.16 -3.27
C MET A 48 2.25 -13.28 -2.30
N ASN A 49 3.04 -13.54 -1.27
CA ASN A 49 2.71 -14.49 -0.20
C ASN A 49 1.67 -13.95 0.78
N ILE A 50 1.30 -12.67 0.70
CA ILE A 50 0.26 -12.07 1.53
C ILE A 50 -1.10 -12.43 0.94
N GLU A 51 -2.00 -12.95 1.78
CA GLU A 51 -3.38 -13.18 1.40
C GLU A 51 -4.00 -11.89 0.83
N ASN A 52 -4.74 -12.01 -0.27
CA ASN A 52 -5.33 -10.87 -0.96
C ASN A 52 -4.33 -9.78 -1.43
N TYR A 53 -3.06 -10.12 -1.71
CA TYR A 53 -2.04 -9.18 -2.21
C TYR A 53 -2.49 -8.35 -3.43
N LYS A 54 -3.35 -8.92 -4.30
CA LYS A 54 -3.93 -8.21 -5.46
C LYS A 54 -4.82 -7.05 -5.02
N ILE A 55 -5.64 -7.27 -4.00
CA ILE A 55 -6.49 -6.23 -3.40
C ILE A 55 -5.60 -5.16 -2.78
N LEU A 56 -4.58 -5.55 -2.01
CA LEU A 56 -3.61 -4.61 -1.41
C LEU A 56 -2.87 -3.76 -2.45
N LEU A 57 -2.54 -4.31 -3.62
CA LEU A 57 -1.94 -3.54 -4.70
C LEU A 57 -2.92 -2.50 -5.28
N ILE A 58 -4.18 -2.89 -5.48
CA ILE A 58 -5.24 -2.00 -5.99
C ILE A 58 -5.52 -0.88 -4.97
N THR A 59 -5.66 -1.21 -3.69
CA THR A 59 -5.93 -0.23 -2.64
C THR A 59 -4.78 0.75 -2.50
N ALA A 60 -3.53 0.29 -2.56
CA ALA A 60 -2.35 1.16 -2.54
C ALA A 60 -2.34 2.14 -3.72
N LEU A 61 -2.77 1.71 -4.91
CA LEU A 61 -2.93 2.60 -6.06
C LEU A 61 -4.05 3.62 -5.82
N CYS A 62 -5.23 3.19 -5.36
CA CYS A 62 -6.33 4.08 -5.04
C CYS A 62 -5.94 5.14 -3.99
N GLU A 63 -5.22 4.74 -2.94
CA GLU A 63 -4.77 5.62 -1.86
C GLU A 63 -3.89 6.78 -2.36
N ILE A 64 -2.94 6.50 -3.25
CA ILE A 64 -2.07 7.59 -3.75
C ILE A 64 -2.84 8.57 -4.63
N HIS A 65 -3.86 8.09 -5.33
CA HIS A 65 -4.75 8.91 -6.16
C HIS A 65 -5.71 9.74 -5.29
N SER A 66 -6.31 9.16 -4.25
CA SER A 66 -7.17 9.90 -3.32
C SER A 66 -6.39 10.98 -2.56
N ASN A 67 -5.12 10.73 -2.27
CA ASN A 67 -4.22 11.66 -1.61
C ASN A 67 -3.41 12.54 -2.58
N ALA A 68 -3.71 12.53 -3.89
CA ALA A 68 -2.92 13.25 -4.88
C ALA A 68 -2.83 14.75 -4.58
N VAL A 69 -3.94 15.37 -4.17
CA VAL A 69 -3.98 16.80 -3.79
C VAL A 69 -3.02 17.10 -2.63
N MET A 70 -2.97 16.24 -1.61
CA MET A 70 -2.03 16.36 -0.49
C MET A 70 -0.57 16.26 -0.94
N PHE A 71 -0.30 15.51 -2.01
CA PHE A 71 1.04 15.40 -2.61
C PHE A 71 1.38 16.53 -3.57
N GLY A 72 0.49 17.50 -3.80
CA GLY A 72 0.69 18.59 -4.77
C GLY A 72 0.15 18.28 -6.18
N GLY A 73 -0.78 17.34 -6.30
CA GLY A 73 -1.38 16.89 -7.55
C GLY A 73 -0.65 15.70 -8.19
N ILE A 74 -1.29 15.09 -9.18
CA ILE A 74 -0.73 13.92 -9.92
C ILE A 74 0.56 14.25 -10.68
N GLU A 75 0.75 15.53 -11.02
CA GLU A 75 1.95 16.00 -11.71
C GLU A 75 3.14 16.24 -10.78
N SER A 76 2.92 16.18 -9.46
CA SER A 76 3.97 16.46 -8.48
C SER A 76 5.03 15.36 -8.44
N THR A 77 6.25 15.75 -8.08
CA THR A 77 7.35 14.82 -7.82
C THR A 77 6.99 13.80 -6.75
N SER A 78 6.32 14.23 -5.68
CA SER A 78 5.92 13.36 -4.57
C SER A 78 4.94 12.28 -5.00
N PHE A 79 3.94 12.61 -5.82
CA PHE A 79 3.03 11.62 -6.39
C PHE A 79 3.77 10.67 -7.35
N LYS A 80 4.51 11.23 -8.32
CA LYS A 80 5.21 10.45 -9.36
C LYS A 80 6.18 9.42 -8.79
N ILE A 81 6.90 9.74 -7.71
CA ILE A 81 7.81 8.78 -7.03
C ILE A 81 7.03 7.61 -6.42
N LYS A 82 5.92 7.89 -5.72
CA LYS A 82 5.06 6.85 -5.13
C LYS A 82 4.42 5.98 -6.21
N TYR A 83 3.86 6.60 -7.24
CA TYR A 83 3.29 5.90 -8.39
C TYR A 83 4.33 5.01 -9.09
N LYS A 84 5.54 5.53 -9.37
CA LYS A 84 6.61 4.73 -10.01
C LYS A 84 7.00 3.51 -9.19
N LYS A 85 6.99 3.62 -7.86
CA LYS A 85 7.26 2.49 -6.96
C LYS A 85 6.18 1.41 -7.10
N LEU A 86 4.90 1.78 -6.98
CA LEU A 86 3.77 0.85 -7.09
C LEU A 86 3.66 0.24 -8.49
N ASN A 87 3.85 1.04 -9.54
CA ASN A 87 3.83 0.56 -10.92
C ASN A 87 4.92 -0.50 -11.18
N ARG A 88 6.12 -0.32 -10.62
CA ARG A 88 7.18 -1.33 -10.74
C ARG A 88 6.83 -2.62 -9.98
N LEU A 89 6.27 -2.51 -8.77
CA LEU A 89 5.78 -3.66 -8.02
C LEU A 89 4.72 -4.42 -8.83
N GLY A 90 3.72 -3.71 -9.35
CA GLY A 90 2.67 -4.29 -10.18
C GLY A 90 3.19 -4.98 -11.44
N LYS A 91 4.14 -4.37 -12.16
CA LYS A 91 4.76 -4.99 -13.35
C LYS A 91 5.47 -6.31 -13.03
N ASN A 92 6.20 -6.37 -11.91
CA ASN A 92 6.86 -7.61 -11.50
C ASN A 92 5.84 -8.70 -11.15
N ILE A 93 4.76 -8.34 -10.47
CA ILE A 93 3.67 -9.26 -10.12
C ILE A 93 2.96 -9.78 -11.37
N VAL A 94 2.61 -8.91 -12.32
CA VAL A 94 1.94 -9.32 -13.57
C VAL A 94 2.82 -10.29 -14.34
N LYS A 95 4.11 -9.94 -14.53
CA LYS A 95 5.07 -10.84 -15.18
C LYS A 95 5.11 -12.22 -14.50
N LYS A 96 5.11 -12.25 -13.16
CA LYS A 96 5.15 -13.50 -12.40
C LYS A 96 3.87 -14.34 -12.50
N ILE A 97 2.72 -13.71 -12.70
CA ILE A 97 1.43 -14.39 -12.89
C ILE A 97 1.30 -14.97 -14.30
N GLU A 98 1.97 -14.36 -15.28
CA GLU A 98 1.98 -14.79 -16.68
C GLU A 98 3.03 -15.88 -17.00
N GLU A 99 3.98 -16.14 -16.08
CA GLU A 99 4.96 -17.24 -16.12
C GLU A 99 4.32 -18.61 -15.83
#